data_AF-A0A1F9MZ97-F1
#
_entry.id   AF-A0A1F9MZ97-F1
#
_cell.length_a   1.000
_cell.length_b   1.000
_cell.length_c   1.000
_cell.angle_alpha   90.00
_cell.angle_beta   90.00
_cell.angle_gamma   90.00
#
_symmetry.space_group_name_H-M   'P 1'
#
loop_
_entity.id
_entity.type
_entity.pdbx_description
1 polymer ?
#
loop_
_entity_poly.entity_id
_entity_poly.type
_entity_poly.pdbx_seq_one_letter_code
_entity_poly.pdbx_strand_id
1 'polypeptide(L)'
;MKTAATLVFGLVGFMASCNAGDSNNDTVCTRNDMRCSSEGNAEICAGATWTEFEQCDFGCLFIDDTAECAQTPCTNGHTRCSTIGYIETCNNSEWGVSYACAEGCQLVEGTAECIVNCTPDETACTDDDSDLITCDVDGHGWFTTECTEGCQSAAGGAACVFGCPGDDPYEENIEGAEPPLLPGNGVYAAISCGQDQDWFAISLQADETLSATLTWNSDLSDLDLMLFADTGDIYALVESTSSDIPERLTYAAGAAGTYYLQTFNWSATNQSYSLSVTITP
;
A
#
# COMPACT_ATOMS: atom_id res chain seq x y z
N MET A 1 -0.61 -60.35 16.12
CA MET A 1 -1.38 -59.09 16.18
C MET A 1 -0.34 -57.99 16.42
N LYS A 2 0.18 -57.40 15.33
CA LYS A 2 -0.14 -56.06 14.78
C LYS A 2 0.44 -54.92 15.64
N THR A 3 1.21 -53.94 15.17
CA THR A 3 1.94 -53.67 13.91
C THR A 3 2.94 -52.54 14.23
N ALA A 4 4.13 -52.56 13.65
CA ALA A 4 5.11 -51.47 13.67
C ALA A 4 4.74 -50.37 12.67
N ALA A 5 4.98 -49.10 13.01
CA ALA A 5 4.83 -47.97 12.09
C ALA A 5 6.19 -47.60 11.50
N THR A 6 6.34 -47.92 10.21
CA THR A 6 7.38 -47.45 9.31
C THR A 6 6.82 -46.24 8.56
N LEU A 7 7.58 -45.15 8.45
CA LEU A 7 7.44 -44.23 7.33
C LEU A 7 8.81 -44.00 6.69
N VAL A 8 8.81 -44.07 5.36
CA VAL A 8 9.96 -44.07 4.44
C VAL A 8 9.81 -42.91 3.46
N PHE A 9 10.97 -42.39 3.00
CA PHE A 9 11.23 -41.50 1.86
C PHE A 9 10.71 -40.05 1.97
N GLY A 10 11.47 -39.00 1.63
CA GLY A 10 12.81 -38.87 1.09
C GLY A 10 13.17 -37.39 0.83
N LEU A 11 14.47 -37.15 0.60
CA LEU A 11 15.14 -36.05 -0.13
C LEU A 11 14.20 -35.12 -0.95
N VAL A 12 14.38 -33.80 -1.08
CA VAL A 12 15.57 -32.94 -1.26
C VAL A 12 15.10 -31.48 -1.07
N GLY A 13 15.99 -30.56 -0.68
CA GLY A 13 15.88 -29.18 -1.19
C GLY A 13 16.20 -28.04 -0.23
N PHE A 14 17.39 -28.09 0.39
CA PHE A 14 18.06 -26.93 0.98
C PHE A 14 18.40 -25.89 -0.10
N MET A 15 18.24 -24.59 0.20
CA MET A 15 19.29 -23.58 -0.06
C MET A 15 19.11 -22.42 0.93
N ALA A 16 20.03 -22.30 1.89
CA ALA A 16 20.31 -21.09 2.64
C ALA A 16 21.75 -20.68 2.30
N SER A 17 21.97 -19.45 1.84
CA SER A 17 23.30 -18.91 1.53
C SER A 17 23.86 -18.14 2.73
N CYS A 18 25.09 -18.43 3.13
CA CYS A 18 25.93 -17.60 3.99
C CYS A 18 26.83 -16.70 3.11
N ASN A 19 27.06 -15.44 3.50
CA ASN A 19 28.04 -14.56 2.85
C ASN A 19 28.92 -13.89 3.93
N ALA A 20 30.18 -14.30 4.06
CA ALA A 20 31.37 -13.62 3.50
C ALA A 20 31.69 -12.28 4.19
N GLY A 21 32.61 -12.34 5.15
CA GLY A 21 33.05 -11.17 5.93
C GLY A 21 34.44 -11.31 6.55
N ASP A 22 35.39 -11.95 5.85
CA ASP A 22 36.82 -11.66 6.07
C ASP A 22 37.55 -11.68 4.71
N SER A 23 37.19 -10.72 3.87
CA SER A 23 37.53 -10.65 2.44
C SER A 23 38.99 -10.29 2.14
N ASN A 24 39.93 -10.58 3.04
CA ASN A 24 41.37 -10.36 2.78
C ASN A 24 42.34 -11.45 3.29
N ASN A 25 41.87 -12.66 3.63
CA ASN A 25 42.81 -13.78 3.90
C ASN A 25 42.32 -15.15 3.39
N ASP A 26 41.59 -15.18 2.28
CA ASP A 26 40.96 -16.39 1.74
C ASP A 26 41.93 -17.30 0.94
N THR A 27 43.15 -17.52 1.44
CA THR A 27 44.08 -18.48 0.82
C THR A 27 45.03 -19.17 1.79
N VAL A 28 45.09 -18.77 3.06
CA VAL A 28 45.96 -19.39 4.05
C VAL A 28 45.23 -19.52 5.39
N CYS A 29 44.83 -20.75 5.71
CA CYS A 29 44.34 -21.13 7.03
C CYS A 29 45.42 -21.90 7.78
N THR A 30 45.40 -21.85 9.11
CA THR A 30 46.31 -22.61 9.97
C THR A 30 45.71 -23.97 10.25
N ARG A 31 46.54 -25.02 10.33
CA ARG A 31 46.03 -26.36 10.59
C ARG A 31 45.21 -26.38 11.89
N ASN A 32 44.00 -26.94 11.80
CA ASN A 32 42.97 -27.01 12.84
C ASN A 32 42.14 -25.75 13.09
N ASP A 33 42.35 -24.67 12.32
CA ASP A 33 41.37 -23.58 12.31
C ASP A 33 40.01 -24.14 11.84
N MET A 34 38.93 -23.68 12.45
CA MET A 34 37.56 -24.10 12.11
C MET A 34 36.78 -22.90 11.57
N ARG A 35 35.76 -23.13 10.74
CA ARG A 35 34.82 -22.10 10.29
C ARG A 35 33.49 -22.70 9.85
N CYS A 36 32.49 -21.84 9.67
CA CYS A 36 31.27 -22.18 8.93
C CYS A 36 31.43 -21.81 7.45
N SER A 37 31.07 -22.73 6.56
CA SER A 37 31.14 -22.52 5.11
C SER A 37 30.05 -21.57 4.62
N SER A 38 30.19 -21.10 3.36
CA SER A 38 29.13 -20.35 2.68
C SER A 38 27.83 -21.15 2.51
N GLU A 39 27.91 -22.49 2.60
CA GLU A 39 26.79 -23.42 2.50
C GLU A 39 26.23 -23.82 3.88
N GLY A 40 26.77 -23.25 4.96
CA GLY A 40 26.31 -23.50 6.32
C GLY A 40 26.84 -24.79 6.97
N ASN A 41 27.92 -25.38 6.45
CA ASN A 41 28.56 -26.59 7.00
C ASN A 41 29.78 -26.27 7.85
N ALA A 42 30.20 -27.20 8.71
CA ALA A 42 31.39 -27.02 9.54
C ALA A 42 32.64 -27.49 8.77
N GLU A 43 33.62 -26.59 8.65
CA GLU A 43 34.89 -26.83 7.96
C GLU A 43 36.07 -26.74 8.92
N ILE A 44 37.11 -27.52 8.63
CA ILE A 44 38.40 -27.49 9.34
C ILE A 44 39.54 -27.32 8.34
N CYS A 45 40.55 -26.56 8.73
CA CYS A 45 41.72 -26.34 7.90
C CYS A 45 42.74 -27.49 7.99
N ALA A 46 43.10 -28.08 6.85
CA ALA A 46 44.13 -29.11 6.74
C ALA A 46 45.57 -28.56 6.62
N GLY A 47 45.77 -27.27 6.89
CA GLY A 47 47.06 -26.56 6.83
C GLY A 47 47.37 -25.83 5.52
N ALA A 48 46.38 -25.74 4.63
CA ALA A 48 46.42 -24.90 3.42
C ALA A 48 45.03 -24.74 2.79
N THR A 49 44.16 -25.73 2.97
CA THR A 49 42.81 -25.76 2.41
C THR A 49 41.79 -26.06 3.50
N TRP A 50 40.61 -25.49 3.37
CA TRP A 50 39.43 -25.83 4.15
C TRP A 50 38.85 -27.16 3.65
N THR A 51 38.37 -27.97 4.58
CA THR A 51 37.74 -29.24 4.29
C THR A 51 36.51 -29.37 5.18
N GLU A 52 35.36 -29.61 4.57
CA GLU A 52 34.14 -29.95 5.30
C GLU A 52 34.39 -31.22 6.12
N PHE A 53 34.12 -31.15 7.42
CA PHE A 53 34.19 -32.32 8.30
C PHE A 53 32.81 -32.73 8.81
N GLU A 54 31.83 -31.83 8.80
CA GLU A 54 30.45 -32.11 9.18
C GLU A 54 29.47 -31.29 8.34
N GLN A 55 28.54 -31.98 7.68
CA GLN A 55 27.43 -31.35 6.97
C GLN A 55 26.32 -31.04 7.97
N CYS A 56 25.88 -29.77 8.03
CA CYS A 56 24.95 -29.32 9.05
C CYS A 56 23.52 -29.19 8.53
N ASP A 57 22.63 -30.08 8.96
CA ASP A 57 21.21 -30.09 8.60
C ASP A 57 20.43 -28.83 9.03
N PHE A 58 21.00 -28.01 9.91
CA PHE A 58 20.36 -26.81 10.45
C PHE A 58 21.31 -25.59 10.49
N GLY A 59 22.37 -25.63 9.69
CA GLY A 59 23.41 -24.58 9.66
C GLY A 59 24.51 -24.80 10.71
N CYS A 60 25.59 -24.05 10.56
CA CYS A 60 26.79 -24.11 11.39
C CYS A 60 26.87 -22.89 12.31
N LEU A 61 27.34 -23.10 13.53
CA LEU A 61 27.60 -22.11 14.56
C LEU A 61 29.12 -22.01 14.78
N PHE A 62 29.65 -20.80 14.95
CA PHE A 62 31.06 -20.60 15.30
C PHE A 62 31.16 -20.05 16.72
N ILE A 63 31.62 -20.87 17.67
CA ILE A 63 31.63 -20.59 19.11
C ILE A 63 33.00 -20.97 19.67
N ASP A 64 33.66 -20.06 20.40
CA ASP A 64 34.96 -20.32 21.07
C ASP A 64 35.99 -21.00 20.14
N ASP A 65 36.20 -20.43 18.95
CA ASP A 65 37.09 -20.94 17.89
C ASP A 65 36.70 -22.31 17.31
N THR A 66 35.48 -22.78 17.55
CA THR A 66 34.97 -24.08 17.11
C THR A 66 33.76 -23.91 16.19
N ALA A 67 33.80 -24.56 15.03
CA ALA A 67 32.63 -24.68 14.15
C ALA A 67 31.82 -25.91 14.57
N GLU A 68 30.54 -25.73 14.90
CA GLU A 68 29.66 -26.79 15.36
C GLU A 68 28.33 -26.75 14.59
N CYS A 69 27.78 -27.90 14.21
CA CYS A 69 26.44 -27.92 13.63
C CYS A 69 25.39 -27.53 14.67
N ALA A 70 24.45 -26.67 14.28
CA ALA A 70 23.32 -26.32 15.13
C ALA A 70 22.48 -27.58 15.42
N GLN A 71 22.49 -28.03 16.68
CA GLN A 71 21.68 -29.17 17.13
C GLN A 71 20.43 -28.69 17.86
N THR A 72 19.38 -29.50 17.84
CA THR A 72 18.27 -29.37 18.80
C THR A 72 18.69 -29.89 20.17
N PRO A 73 18.39 -29.18 21.27
CA PRO A 73 17.62 -27.94 21.30
C PRO A 73 18.49 -26.71 21.11
N CYS A 74 17.92 -25.68 20.47
CA CYS A 74 18.58 -24.40 20.24
C CYS A 74 18.90 -23.65 21.54
N THR A 75 19.83 -22.71 21.47
CA THR A 75 20.20 -21.81 22.57
C THR A 75 19.28 -20.59 22.62
N ASN A 76 18.71 -20.29 23.79
CA ASN A 76 17.82 -19.13 23.97
C ASN A 76 18.46 -17.83 23.48
N GLY A 77 17.69 -17.05 22.72
CA GLY A 77 18.12 -15.78 22.15
C GLY A 77 18.79 -15.88 20.77
N HIS A 78 19.13 -17.08 20.30
CA HIS A 78 19.63 -17.25 18.93
C HIS A 78 18.51 -17.02 17.91
N THR A 79 18.88 -16.53 16.73
CA THR A 79 17.96 -16.29 15.62
C THR A 79 18.35 -17.11 14.39
N ARG A 80 17.37 -17.48 13.56
CA ARG A 80 17.58 -18.16 12.27
C ARG A 80 16.54 -17.72 11.26
N CYS A 81 16.80 -17.99 9.98
CA CYS A 81 15.79 -17.87 8.94
C CYS A 81 14.94 -19.15 8.86
N SER A 82 13.63 -18.98 8.89
CA SER A 82 12.68 -20.06 8.60
C SER A 82 12.69 -20.40 7.11
N THR A 83 12.12 -21.55 6.77
CA THR A 83 11.96 -22.01 5.38
C THR A 83 11.07 -21.12 4.51
N ILE A 84 10.27 -20.24 5.13
CA ILE A 84 9.40 -19.28 4.44
C ILE A 84 9.94 -17.85 4.50
N GLY A 85 11.18 -17.66 4.96
CA GLY A 85 11.86 -16.37 4.92
C GLY A 85 11.61 -15.47 6.13
N TYR A 86 11.02 -15.95 7.21
CA TYR A 86 10.85 -15.20 8.47
C TYR A 86 12.00 -15.42 9.45
N ILE A 87 12.20 -14.48 10.38
CA ILE A 87 13.13 -14.64 11.49
C ILE A 87 12.44 -15.48 12.58
N GLU A 88 13.10 -16.55 13.00
CA GLU A 88 12.73 -17.33 14.17
C GLU A 88 13.73 -17.08 15.28
N THR A 89 13.25 -16.86 16.51
CA THR A 89 14.09 -16.75 17.70
C THR A 89 13.88 -17.96 18.59
N CYS A 90 14.96 -18.55 19.06
CA CYS A 90 14.92 -19.64 20.01
C CYS A 90 14.51 -19.13 21.39
N ASN A 91 13.44 -19.68 21.94
CA ASN A 91 12.98 -19.42 23.29
C ASN A 91 12.60 -20.74 23.97
N ASN A 92 13.15 -20.97 25.15
CA ASN A 92 13.05 -22.23 25.89
C ASN A 92 13.33 -23.45 25.03
N SER A 93 14.43 -23.40 24.26
CA SER A 93 14.85 -24.52 23.42
C SER A 93 13.90 -24.87 22.26
N GLU A 94 12.93 -23.99 21.96
CA GLU A 94 12.01 -24.09 20.83
C GLU A 94 12.18 -22.89 19.89
N TRP A 95 12.13 -23.14 18.59
CA TRP A 95 12.12 -22.08 17.58
C TRP A 95 10.70 -21.57 17.36
N GLY A 96 10.52 -20.25 17.37
CA GLY A 96 9.26 -19.60 17.02
C GLY A 96 9.49 -18.35 16.20
N VAL A 97 8.54 -18.03 15.32
CA VAL A 97 8.58 -16.80 14.49
C VAL A 97 8.55 -15.59 15.40
N SER A 98 9.57 -14.74 15.30
CA SER A 98 9.66 -13.47 16.02
C SER A 98 9.43 -12.27 15.12
N TYR A 99 9.71 -12.39 13.81
CA TYR A 99 9.50 -11.32 12.84
C TYR A 99 9.26 -11.88 11.44
N ALA A 100 8.27 -11.34 10.72
CA ALA A 100 7.95 -11.73 9.36
C ALA A 100 8.62 -10.77 8.36
N CYS A 101 9.60 -11.27 7.60
CA CYS A 101 10.24 -10.48 6.55
C CYS A 101 9.40 -10.53 5.28
N ALA A 102 9.19 -9.38 4.64
CA ALA A 102 8.41 -9.29 3.41
C ALA A 102 9.10 -10.02 2.24
N GLU A 103 10.43 -9.91 2.17
CA GLU A 103 11.24 -10.36 1.02
C GLU A 103 12.19 -11.51 1.37
N GLY A 104 11.98 -12.09 2.55
CA GLY A 104 12.80 -13.17 3.07
C GLY A 104 13.86 -12.72 4.07
N CYS A 105 14.60 -13.71 4.57
CA CYS A 105 15.56 -13.58 5.65
C CYS A 105 16.92 -14.07 5.19
N GLN A 106 17.97 -13.42 5.67
CA GLN A 106 19.37 -13.78 5.45
C GLN A 106 20.12 -13.86 6.79
N LEU A 107 21.24 -14.59 6.80
CA LEU A 107 22.15 -14.60 7.95
C LEU A 107 23.27 -13.58 7.71
N VAL A 108 23.33 -12.55 8.56
CA VAL A 108 24.38 -11.53 8.58
C VAL A 108 25.17 -11.71 9.87
N GLU A 109 26.46 -12.03 9.76
CA GLU A 109 27.35 -12.30 10.91
C GLU A 109 26.78 -13.32 11.93
N GLY A 110 26.02 -14.31 11.44
CA GLY A 110 25.41 -15.35 12.28
C GLY A 110 24.10 -14.95 12.97
N THR A 111 23.60 -13.74 12.71
CA THR A 111 22.28 -13.27 13.16
C THR A 111 21.32 -13.27 11.96
N ALA A 112 20.11 -13.78 12.18
CA ALA A 112 19.05 -13.68 11.17
C ALA A 112 18.49 -12.26 11.10
N GLU A 113 18.54 -11.69 9.90
CA GLU A 113 18.07 -10.36 9.56
C GLU A 113 17.17 -10.45 8.33
N CYS A 114 16.22 -9.52 8.20
CA CYS A 114 15.43 -9.45 6.97
C CYS A 114 16.28 -8.92 5.83
N ILE A 115 15.98 -9.35 4.61
CA ILE A 115 16.66 -8.84 3.42
C ILE A 115 16.26 -7.38 3.24
N VAL A 116 17.22 -6.47 3.37
CA VAL A 116 17.03 -5.05 3.06
C VAL A 116 17.09 -4.89 1.55
N ASN A 117 15.97 -4.51 0.94
CA ASN A 117 15.85 -4.32 -0.50
C ASN A 117 15.40 -2.90 -0.90
N CYS A 118 15.11 -2.06 0.09
CA CYS A 118 14.69 -0.69 -0.11
C CYS A 118 15.35 0.24 0.93
N THR A 119 15.48 1.52 0.58
CA THR A 119 15.96 2.55 1.50
C THR A 119 14.85 2.90 2.49
N PRO A 120 15.11 2.94 3.81
CA PRO A 120 14.09 3.30 4.80
C PRO A 120 13.32 4.57 4.44
N ASP A 121 12.00 4.53 4.61
CA ASP A 121 11.06 5.61 4.31
C ASP A 121 10.99 6.05 2.83
N GLU A 122 11.68 5.36 1.91
CA GLU A 122 11.56 5.69 0.49
C GLU A 122 10.19 5.29 -0.04
N THR A 123 9.69 6.07 -1.01
CA THR A 123 8.37 5.87 -1.60
C THR A 123 8.44 5.64 -3.10
N ALA A 124 7.60 4.76 -3.61
CA ALA A 124 7.42 4.46 -5.02
C ALA A 124 5.94 4.17 -5.32
N CYS A 125 5.55 4.10 -6.59
CA CYS A 125 4.22 3.62 -6.96
C CYS A 125 4.25 2.11 -7.20
N THR A 126 3.09 1.46 -7.11
CA THR A 126 2.90 0.12 -7.67
C THR A 126 3.15 0.12 -9.18
N ASP A 127 3.42 -1.05 -9.75
CA ASP A 127 3.76 -1.20 -11.18
C ASP A 127 2.65 -0.70 -12.14
N ASP A 128 1.41 -0.64 -11.67
CA ASP A 128 0.24 -0.13 -12.38
C ASP A 128 -0.11 1.33 -12.04
N ASP A 129 0.74 2.01 -11.28
CA ASP A 129 0.56 3.39 -10.80
C ASP A 129 -0.72 3.60 -9.98
N SER A 130 -1.33 2.53 -9.43
CA SER A 130 -2.57 2.63 -8.63
C SER A 130 -2.33 3.07 -7.20
N ASP A 131 -1.27 2.59 -6.56
CA ASP A 131 -1.10 2.71 -5.12
C ASP A 131 0.31 3.15 -4.75
N LEU A 132 0.43 3.75 -3.56
CA LEU A 132 1.71 4.17 -3.01
C LEU A 132 2.32 3.01 -2.24
N ILE A 133 3.56 2.65 -2.56
CA ILE A 133 4.36 1.77 -1.72
C ILE A 133 5.40 2.57 -0.96
N THR A 134 5.58 2.25 0.32
CA THR A 134 6.59 2.87 1.18
C THR A 134 7.44 1.80 1.83
N CYS A 135 8.74 2.04 1.90
CA CYS A 135 9.67 1.13 2.56
C CYS A 135 9.55 1.29 4.08
N ASP A 136 9.53 0.17 4.80
CA ASP A 136 9.51 0.17 6.27
C ASP A 136 10.74 0.91 6.86
N VAL A 137 10.60 1.39 8.10
CA VAL A 137 11.63 2.16 8.82
C VAL A 137 12.94 1.39 9.00
N ASP A 138 12.86 0.06 8.93
CA ASP A 138 14.02 -0.82 9.02
C ASP A 138 14.53 -1.31 7.64
N GLY A 139 13.90 -0.90 6.53
CA GLY A 139 14.33 -1.26 5.17
C GLY A 139 13.90 -2.67 4.72
N HIS A 140 13.05 -3.34 5.49
CA HIS A 140 12.76 -4.78 5.36
C HIS A 140 11.68 -5.14 4.34
N GLY A 141 11.22 -4.15 3.56
CA GLY A 141 10.25 -4.34 2.48
C GLY A 141 9.25 -3.20 2.38
N TRP A 142 8.35 -3.37 1.41
CA TRP A 142 7.38 -2.36 1.02
C TRP A 142 5.99 -2.65 1.62
N PHE A 143 5.33 -1.61 2.09
CA PHE A 143 3.92 -1.64 2.45
C PHE A 143 3.10 -0.79 1.49
N THR A 144 1.93 -1.29 1.10
CA THR A 144 1.02 -0.60 0.20
C THR A 144 0.06 0.29 0.98
N THR A 145 -0.07 1.53 0.52
CA THR A 145 -1.11 2.49 0.89
C THR A 145 -2.01 2.64 -0.33
N GLU A 146 -3.27 2.25 -0.18
CA GLU A 146 -4.26 2.38 -1.26
C GLU A 146 -4.48 3.86 -1.59
N CYS A 147 -4.35 4.24 -2.86
CA CYS A 147 -4.59 5.61 -3.31
C CYS A 147 -5.90 5.67 -4.11
N THR A 148 -6.79 6.59 -3.74
CA THR A 148 -8.10 6.75 -4.40
C THR A 148 -7.96 7.11 -5.88
N GLU A 149 -7.00 7.99 -6.21
CA GLU A 149 -6.83 8.57 -7.55
C GLU A 149 -5.50 8.18 -8.22
N GLY A 150 -4.88 7.09 -7.76
CA GLY A 150 -3.59 6.63 -8.27
C GLY A 150 -2.38 7.18 -7.50
N CYS A 151 -1.19 6.83 -7.95
CA CYS A 151 0.08 7.25 -7.40
C CYS A 151 0.93 7.96 -8.46
N GLN A 152 1.68 9.00 -8.06
CA GLN A 152 2.57 9.73 -8.94
C GLN A 152 3.99 9.80 -8.38
N SER A 153 4.95 9.44 -9.23
CA SER A 153 6.38 9.60 -8.97
C SER A 153 6.85 11.04 -9.22
N ALA A 154 7.63 11.58 -8.28
CA ALA A 154 8.26 12.90 -8.37
C ALA A 154 9.77 12.81 -8.02
N ALA A 155 10.48 13.93 -8.17
CA ALA A 155 11.88 14.00 -7.77
C ALA A 155 11.99 13.89 -6.24
N GLY A 156 12.41 12.72 -5.75
CA GLY A 156 12.58 12.44 -4.32
C GLY A 156 11.59 11.45 -3.73
N GLY A 157 10.77 10.79 -4.54
CA GLY A 157 9.85 9.73 -4.10
C GLY A 157 8.52 9.76 -4.85
N ALA A 158 7.62 8.87 -4.49
CA ALA A 158 6.23 8.90 -4.93
C ALA A 158 5.29 9.36 -3.82
N ALA A 159 4.08 9.73 -4.22
CA ALA A 159 2.98 10.00 -3.32
C ALA A 159 1.68 9.57 -3.98
N CYS A 160 0.66 9.27 -3.17
CA CYS A 160 -0.69 9.22 -3.71
C CYS A 160 -0.99 10.53 -4.43
N VAL A 161 -1.57 10.41 -5.62
CA VAL A 161 -2.19 11.54 -6.31
C VAL A 161 -3.39 11.91 -5.46
N PHE A 162 -3.27 13.01 -4.75
CA PHE A 162 -4.43 13.71 -4.23
C PHE A 162 -4.80 14.71 -5.31
N GLY A 163 -5.72 14.29 -6.19
CA GLY A 163 -6.17 15.09 -7.33
C GLY A 163 -6.75 16.44 -6.92
N CYS A 164 -7.23 16.61 -5.69
CA CYS A 164 -7.75 17.88 -5.18
C CYS A 164 -6.83 18.46 -4.10
N PRO A 165 -6.56 19.78 -4.07
CA PRO A 165 -6.01 20.42 -2.87
C PRO A 165 -7.06 20.41 -1.74
N GLY A 166 -7.13 19.30 -1.00
CA GLY A 166 -8.04 19.05 0.11
C GLY A 166 -9.46 18.67 -0.34
N ASP A 167 -10.05 17.67 0.32
CA ASP A 167 -11.50 17.46 0.30
C ASP A 167 -12.17 18.80 0.67
N ASP A 168 -13.11 19.22 -0.16
CA ASP A 168 -14.01 20.26 0.27
C ASP A 168 -15.02 19.69 1.29
N PRO A 169 -15.80 20.54 1.99
CA PRO A 169 -16.68 20.07 3.06
C PRO A 169 -17.83 19.14 2.64
N TYR A 170 -17.99 18.88 1.33
CA TYR A 170 -19.09 18.11 0.77
C TYR A 170 -18.69 16.70 0.34
N GLU A 171 -17.40 16.40 0.27
CA GLU A 171 -16.93 15.05 -0.04
C GLU A 171 -17.27 14.04 1.08
N GLU A 172 -17.57 12.78 0.77
CA GLU A 172 -17.61 12.13 -0.56
C GLU A 172 -18.94 12.38 -1.29
N ASN A 173 -18.96 13.14 -2.38
CA ASN A 173 -20.19 13.45 -3.14
C ASN A 173 -20.19 12.92 -4.59
N ILE A 174 -19.39 11.91 -4.84
CA ILE A 174 -19.25 11.23 -6.15
C ILE A 174 -20.45 10.35 -6.53
N GLU A 175 -20.49 9.88 -7.78
CA GLU A 175 -21.47 8.90 -8.24
C GLU A 175 -21.49 7.63 -7.36
N GLY A 176 -22.66 7.29 -6.81
CA GLY A 176 -22.85 6.11 -5.96
C GLY A 176 -22.61 6.33 -4.46
N ALA A 177 -22.10 7.50 -4.06
CA ALA A 177 -22.09 7.94 -2.67
C ALA A 177 -23.47 8.51 -2.25
N GLU A 178 -23.68 8.72 -0.95
CA GLU A 178 -24.88 9.41 -0.44
C GLU A 178 -24.67 10.94 -0.56
N PRO A 179 -25.41 11.66 -1.41
CA PRO A 179 -25.16 13.08 -1.64
C PRO A 179 -25.41 13.92 -0.38
N PRO A 180 -24.52 14.85 -0.02
CA PRO A 180 -24.73 15.78 1.10
C PRO A 180 -25.99 16.63 0.88
N LEU A 181 -26.82 16.71 1.92
CA LEU A 181 -28.00 17.59 1.93
C LEU A 181 -27.60 19.05 2.13
N LEU A 182 -27.91 19.89 1.14
CA LEU A 182 -27.72 21.33 1.26
C LEU A 182 -28.74 21.92 2.26
N PRO A 183 -28.33 22.83 3.15
CA PRO A 183 -29.20 23.42 4.19
C PRO A 183 -30.29 24.37 3.64
N GLY A 184 -30.32 24.62 2.32
CA GLY A 184 -31.31 25.46 1.64
C GLY A 184 -30.68 26.61 0.85
N ASN A 185 -31.21 27.83 1.03
CA ASN A 185 -30.72 29.01 0.31
C ASN A 185 -29.31 29.39 0.78
N GLY A 186 -28.38 29.49 -0.15
CA GLY A 186 -26.99 29.74 0.20
C GLY A 186 -26.06 29.76 -1.00
N VAL A 187 -24.78 29.97 -0.69
CA VAL A 187 -23.66 29.85 -1.64
C VAL A 187 -22.71 28.81 -1.08
N TYR A 188 -22.46 27.78 -1.87
CA TYR A 188 -21.64 26.63 -1.53
C TYR A 188 -20.38 26.67 -2.39
N ALA A 189 -19.22 26.43 -1.80
CA ALA A 189 -17.93 26.49 -2.47
C ALA A 189 -17.26 25.14 -2.40
N ALA A 190 -16.93 24.59 -3.56
CA ALA A 190 -16.49 23.21 -3.73
C ALA A 190 -15.43 23.12 -4.84
N ILE A 191 -14.83 21.96 -5.01
CA ILE A 191 -13.76 21.71 -5.99
C ILE A 191 -14.12 20.45 -6.77
N SER A 192 -14.41 20.60 -8.06
CA SER A 192 -14.57 19.43 -8.93
C SER A 192 -13.22 19.03 -9.50
N CYS A 193 -12.86 17.75 -9.40
CA CYS A 193 -11.53 17.25 -9.74
C CYS A 193 -11.55 16.32 -10.96
N GLY A 194 -10.68 16.55 -11.94
CA GLY A 194 -10.72 15.73 -13.16
C GLY A 194 -12.11 15.76 -13.83
N GLN A 195 -12.67 14.57 -14.11
CA GLN A 195 -14.05 14.39 -14.61
C GLN A 195 -14.99 13.89 -13.51
N ASP A 196 -14.90 14.53 -12.35
CA ASP A 196 -15.74 14.22 -11.21
C ASP A 196 -17.17 14.73 -11.37
N GLN A 197 -18.08 14.04 -10.69
CA GLN A 197 -19.50 14.33 -10.59
C GLN A 197 -19.84 14.64 -9.13
N ASP A 198 -19.92 15.92 -8.79
CA ASP A 198 -20.32 16.33 -7.45
C ASP A 198 -21.86 16.34 -7.36
N TRP A 199 -22.41 15.48 -6.50
CA TRP A 199 -23.84 15.35 -6.26
C TRP A 199 -24.25 16.04 -4.95
N PHE A 200 -25.36 16.77 -4.99
CA PHE A 200 -25.94 17.46 -3.83
C PHE A 200 -27.42 17.13 -3.69
N ALA A 201 -27.86 16.80 -2.49
CA ALA A 201 -29.28 16.64 -2.20
C ALA A 201 -29.92 17.98 -1.83
N ILE A 202 -31.15 18.22 -2.28
CA ILE A 202 -31.96 19.40 -1.94
C ILE A 202 -33.39 19.01 -1.64
N SER A 203 -33.94 19.50 -0.52
CA SER A 203 -35.34 19.30 -0.16
C SER A 203 -36.20 20.43 -0.73
N LEU A 204 -37.19 20.11 -1.55
CA LEU A 204 -38.17 21.04 -2.09
C LEU A 204 -39.58 20.64 -1.63
N GLN A 205 -40.44 21.62 -1.39
CA GLN A 205 -41.89 21.44 -1.24
C GLN A 205 -42.58 21.55 -2.61
N ALA A 206 -43.81 21.05 -2.69
CA ALA A 206 -44.64 21.27 -3.86
C ALA A 206 -44.83 22.77 -4.11
N ASP A 207 -44.74 23.16 -5.38
CA ASP A 207 -44.81 24.53 -5.92
C ASP A 207 -43.63 25.44 -5.58
N GLU A 208 -42.62 24.99 -4.82
CA GLU A 208 -41.37 25.74 -4.65
C GLU A 208 -40.55 25.76 -5.95
N THR A 209 -39.91 26.89 -6.22
CA THR A 209 -39.00 27.08 -7.36
C THR A 209 -37.56 27.11 -6.88
N LEU A 210 -36.76 26.16 -7.36
CA LEU A 210 -35.30 26.14 -7.26
C LEU A 210 -34.70 27.00 -8.38
N SER A 211 -33.81 27.92 -8.01
CA SER A 211 -32.89 28.61 -8.91
C SER A 211 -31.47 28.29 -8.50
N ALA A 212 -30.70 27.66 -9.39
CA ALA A 212 -29.31 27.30 -9.15
C ALA A 212 -28.38 28.02 -10.14
N THR A 213 -27.20 28.41 -9.68
CA THR A 213 -26.18 29.07 -10.49
C THR A 213 -24.82 28.52 -10.14
N LEU A 214 -24.13 27.96 -11.12
CA LEU A 214 -22.79 27.40 -10.98
C LEU A 214 -21.78 28.34 -11.65
N THR A 215 -20.81 28.82 -10.87
CA THR A 215 -19.81 29.80 -11.34
C THR A 215 -18.40 29.31 -11.03
N TRP A 216 -17.48 29.45 -11.98
CA TRP A 216 -16.07 29.14 -11.81
C TRP A 216 -15.20 30.23 -12.45
N ASN A 217 -13.87 30.11 -12.36
CA ASN A 217 -12.93 31.18 -12.70
C ASN A 217 -11.92 30.84 -13.83
N SER A 218 -12.09 29.68 -14.48
CA SER A 218 -11.21 29.22 -15.56
C SER A 218 -12.01 29.01 -16.84
N ASP A 219 -11.60 29.67 -17.91
CA ASP A 219 -12.14 29.42 -19.25
C ASP A 219 -11.59 28.10 -19.86
N LEU A 220 -10.71 27.40 -19.14
CA LEU A 220 -10.20 26.08 -19.54
C LEU A 220 -11.07 24.94 -19.00
N SER A 221 -12.01 25.25 -18.11
CA SER A 221 -12.92 24.28 -17.51
C SER A 221 -14.33 24.44 -18.04
N ASP A 222 -15.04 23.33 -18.14
CA ASP A 222 -16.39 23.26 -18.70
C ASP A 222 -17.25 22.47 -17.72
N LEU A 223 -17.94 23.20 -16.84
CA LEU A 223 -18.75 22.61 -15.78
C LEU A 223 -20.22 22.69 -16.19
N ASP A 224 -20.87 21.53 -16.19
CA ASP A 224 -22.28 21.36 -16.43
C ASP A 224 -23.06 21.37 -15.10
N LEU A 225 -24.34 21.75 -15.17
CA LEU A 225 -25.25 21.77 -14.04
C LEU A 225 -26.56 21.07 -14.39
N MET A 226 -26.91 20.01 -13.66
CA MET A 226 -28.11 19.22 -13.90
C MET A 226 -28.91 19.01 -12.62
N LEU A 227 -30.23 18.80 -12.76
CA LEU A 227 -31.12 18.45 -11.67
C LEU A 227 -31.86 17.15 -11.99
N PHE A 228 -31.84 16.19 -11.07
CA PHE A 228 -32.48 14.88 -11.19
C PHE A 228 -33.55 14.68 -10.11
N ALA A 229 -34.47 13.74 -10.35
CA ALA A 229 -35.42 13.30 -9.33
C ALA A 229 -34.80 12.25 -8.40
N ASP A 230 -33.90 11.42 -8.92
CA ASP A 230 -33.12 10.41 -8.18
C ASP A 230 -31.67 10.34 -8.72
N THR A 231 -30.70 9.91 -7.90
CA THR A 231 -29.28 9.78 -8.31
C THR A 231 -29.06 8.68 -9.35
N GLY A 232 -29.97 7.70 -9.44
CA GLY A 232 -29.94 6.64 -10.45
C GLY A 232 -30.63 7.00 -11.77
N ASP A 233 -31.18 8.21 -11.90
CA ASP A 233 -31.87 8.63 -13.12
C ASP A 233 -30.89 8.96 -14.26
N ILE A 234 -31.22 8.52 -15.47
CA ILE A 234 -30.40 8.79 -16.67
C ILE A 234 -30.73 10.15 -17.29
N TYR A 235 -31.91 10.71 -16.98
CA TYR A 235 -32.40 11.94 -17.58
C TYR A 235 -32.63 13.01 -16.53
N ALA A 236 -31.97 14.15 -16.69
CA ALA A 236 -32.20 15.33 -15.87
C ALA A 236 -33.62 15.88 -16.09
N LEU A 237 -34.22 16.40 -15.03
CA LEU A 237 -35.45 17.20 -15.05
C LEU A 237 -35.21 18.54 -15.75
N VAL A 238 -34.03 19.12 -15.52
CA VAL A 238 -33.53 20.33 -16.19
C VAL A 238 -32.00 20.31 -16.14
N GLU A 239 -31.37 20.83 -17.19
CA GLU A 239 -29.92 20.87 -17.33
C GLU A 239 -29.49 22.19 -17.97
N SER A 240 -28.25 22.58 -17.68
CA SER A 240 -27.52 23.69 -18.26
C SER A 240 -26.13 23.15 -18.54
N THR A 241 -25.85 22.88 -19.81
CA THR A 241 -24.63 22.19 -20.28
C THR A 241 -23.90 23.00 -21.36
N SER A 242 -23.91 24.33 -21.20
CA SER A 242 -23.19 25.20 -22.12
C SER A 242 -21.73 25.32 -21.69
N SER A 243 -20.92 25.97 -22.52
CA SER A 243 -19.56 26.36 -22.11
C SER A 243 -19.53 27.77 -21.50
N ASP A 244 -20.69 28.33 -21.12
CA ASP A 244 -20.82 29.71 -20.67
C ASP A 244 -20.67 29.79 -19.15
N ILE A 245 -19.89 30.76 -18.68
CA ILE A 245 -19.80 31.05 -17.25
C ILE A 245 -20.78 32.19 -16.92
N PRO A 246 -21.81 31.98 -16.09
CA PRO A 246 -22.13 30.77 -15.33
C PRO A 246 -23.23 29.89 -15.97
N GLU A 247 -23.25 28.60 -15.61
CA GLU A 247 -24.40 27.73 -15.84
C GLU A 247 -25.56 28.09 -14.90
N ARG A 248 -26.79 28.00 -15.42
CA ARG A 248 -28.00 28.43 -14.71
C ARG A 248 -29.18 27.53 -15.04
N LEU A 249 -29.85 27.04 -13.99
CA LEU A 249 -31.12 26.35 -14.14
C LEU A 249 -32.18 26.90 -13.18
N THR A 250 -33.44 26.66 -13.55
CA THR A 250 -34.60 26.95 -12.71
C THR A 250 -35.60 25.82 -12.85
N TYR A 251 -36.17 25.37 -11.73
CA TYR A 251 -37.10 24.25 -11.68
C TYR A 251 -38.21 24.50 -10.67
N ALA A 252 -39.47 24.30 -11.06
CA ALA A 252 -40.62 24.34 -10.16
C ALA A 252 -41.00 22.91 -9.76
N ALA A 253 -40.94 22.61 -8.46
CA ALA A 253 -41.20 21.28 -7.94
C ALA A 253 -42.70 20.94 -7.97
N GLY A 254 -43.07 19.89 -8.72
CA GLY A 254 -44.45 19.42 -8.78
C GLY A 254 -44.92 18.65 -7.54
N ALA A 255 -43.98 18.24 -6.67
CA ALA A 255 -44.26 17.50 -5.44
C ALA A 255 -43.19 17.81 -4.38
N ALA A 256 -43.53 17.62 -3.11
CA ALA A 256 -42.54 17.68 -2.05
C ALA A 256 -41.64 16.44 -2.09
N GLY A 257 -40.33 16.63 -1.97
CA GLY A 257 -39.35 15.54 -2.02
C GLY A 257 -37.90 16.02 -1.99
N THR A 258 -36.99 15.06 -2.00
CA THR A 258 -35.57 15.29 -2.23
C THR A 258 -35.31 15.23 -3.73
N TYR A 259 -34.57 16.21 -4.24
CA TYR A 259 -34.06 16.28 -5.60
C TYR A 259 -32.53 16.31 -5.53
N TYR A 260 -31.88 16.00 -6.65
CA TYR A 260 -30.42 15.87 -6.69
C TYR A 260 -29.84 16.80 -7.73
N LEU A 261 -29.00 17.72 -7.29
CA LEU A 261 -28.27 18.63 -8.15
C LEU A 261 -26.88 18.02 -8.42
N GLN A 262 -26.51 17.91 -9.68
CA GLN A 262 -25.21 17.41 -10.09
C GLN A 262 -24.43 18.54 -10.74
N THR A 263 -23.16 18.68 -10.39
CA THR A 263 -22.20 19.42 -11.19
C THR A 263 -21.26 18.44 -11.85
N PHE A 264 -21.01 18.56 -13.15
CA PHE A 264 -20.13 17.65 -13.86
C PHE A 264 -19.04 18.42 -14.60
N ASN A 265 -17.79 18.02 -14.42
CA ASN A 265 -16.66 18.70 -15.04
C ASN A 265 -16.18 17.97 -16.31
N TRP A 266 -16.52 18.52 -17.48
CA TRP A 266 -16.19 17.90 -18.76
C TRP A 266 -14.69 17.99 -19.09
N SER A 267 -13.96 18.99 -18.57
CA SER A 267 -12.62 19.34 -19.03
C SER A 267 -11.48 18.50 -18.45
N ALA A 268 -11.76 17.57 -17.53
CA ALA A 268 -10.77 16.74 -16.86
C ALA A 268 -9.69 17.53 -16.09
N THR A 269 -9.96 18.80 -15.75
CA THR A 269 -9.04 19.68 -15.00
C THR A 269 -9.68 20.09 -13.69
N ASN A 270 -8.89 20.14 -12.61
CA ASN A 270 -9.43 20.56 -11.31
C ASN A 270 -9.93 22.00 -11.35
N GLN A 271 -11.13 22.20 -10.82
CA GLN A 271 -11.81 23.47 -10.87
C GLN A 271 -12.56 23.76 -9.56
N SER A 272 -12.12 24.79 -8.85
CA SER A 272 -12.93 25.36 -7.76
C SER A 272 -14.14 26.09 -8.35
N TYR A 273 -15.31 25.86 -7.78
CA TYR A 273 -16.53 26.52 -8.21
C TYR A 273 -17.35 27.02 -7.02
N SER A 274 -18.35 27.83 -7.35
CA SER A 274 -19.35 28.33 -6.42
C SER A 274 -20.74 28.00 -6.96
N LEU A 275 -21.49 27.27 -6.15
CA LEU A 275 -22.87 26.90 -6.40
C LEU A 275 -23.79 27.76 -5.54
N SER A 276 -24.52 28.67 -6.17
CA SER A 276 -25.55 29.48 -5.50
C SER A 276 -26.91 28.83 -5.69
N VAL A 277 -27.64 28.65 -4.59
CA VAL A 277 -28.96 28.05 -4.57
C VAL A 277 -29.96 28.99 -3.91
N THR A 278 -31.09 29.19 -4.56
CA THR A 278 -32.24 29.92 -4.01
C THR A 278 -33.52 29.16 -4.28
N ILE A 279 -34.27 28.89 -3.22
CA ILE A 279 -35.59 28.28 -3.19
C ILE A 279 -36.58 29.39 -2.83
N THR A 280 -37.60 29.55 -3.66
CA THR A 280 -38.71 30.47 -3.43
C THR A 280 -40.05 29.73 -3.45
N PRO A 281 -41.03 30.13 -2.63
CA PRO A 281 -42.40 29.63 -2.75
C PRO A 281 -43.09 30.02 -4.05
#